data_AF-A0A653T519-F1
#
_entry.id   AF-A0A653T519-F1
#
_cell.length_a   1.000
_cell.length_b   1.000
_cell.length_c   1.000
_cell.angle_alpha   90.00
_cell.angle_beta   90.00
_cell.angle_gamma   90.00
#
_symmetry.space_group_name_H-M   'P 1'
#
loop_
_entity.id
_entity.type
_entity.pdbx_description
1 polymer ?
#
loop_
_entity_poly.entity_id
_entity_poly.type
_entity_poly.pdbx_seq_one_letter_code
_entity_poly.pdbx_strand_id
1 'polypeptide(L)'
;MFLTFTSASLLSVALVGNATQFSDAFRAFALTILCIDLVVGLLTHVRVMSVGMEDLMYVLAMNRLRAAYVDLDPGVRPYLMAGHHDDEPGAKRTYYFLGGRSDFNQVAGSSMVFMGFVNSALIALLIGSALLTAGLPTIAAVPVAVVAALAFFGVSLTRGHRRYLEVWKNNPPISATPPRI
;
A
#
# COMPACT_ATOMS: atom_id res chain seq x y z
N MET A 1 -4.33 -5.59 -11.43
CA MET A 1 -3.37 -6.06 -12.47
C MET A 1 -2.22 -6.84 -11.88
N PHE A 2 -1.48 -6.30 -10.90
CA PHE A 2 -0.37 -7.01 -10.27
C PHE A 2 -0.73 -8.41 -9.73
N LEU A 3 -1.79 -8.55 -8.92
CA LEU A 3 -2.18 -9.87 -8.38
C LEU A 3 -2.54 -10.89 -9.47
N THR A 4 -3.13 -10.44 -10.56
CA THR A 4 -3.45 -11.29 -11.71
C THR A 4 -2.17 -11.75 -12.41
N PHE A 5 -1.21 -10.84 -12.58
CA PHE A 5 0.11 -11.14 -13.13
C PHE A 5 0.88 -12.13 -12.24
N THR A 6 0.96 -11.87 -10.93
CA THR A 6 1.61 -12.76 -9.95
C THR A 6 0.91 -14.11 -9.84
N SER A 7 -0.41 -14.16 -9.98
CA SER A 7 -1.14 -15.43 -10.01
C SER A 7 -0.81 -16.23 -11.27
N ALA A 8 -0.77 -15.59 -12.44
CA ALA A 8 -0.42 -16.24 -13.70
C ALA A 8 1.05 -16.68 -13.75
N SER A 9 1.96 -15.88 -13.18
CA SER A 9 3.38 -16.22 -13.08
C SER A 9 3.61 -17.42 -12.17
N LEU A 10 2.99 -17.44 -10.97
CA LEU A 10 3.06 -18.58 -10.05
C LEU A 10 2.46 -19.85 -10.66
N LEU A 11 1.35 -19.72 -11.39
CA LEU A 11 0.78 -20.84 -12.14
C LEU A 11 1.76 -21.37 -13.19
N SER A 12 2.39 -20.49 -13.97
CA SER A 12 3.38 -20.86 -14.98
C SER A 12 4.58 -21.58 -14.34
N VAL A 13 5.11 -21.05 -13.25
CA VAL A 13 6.20 -21.68 -12.48
C VAL A 13 5.78 -23.07 -11.98
N ALA A 14 4.57 -23.24 -11.45
CA ALA A 14 4.09 -24.53 -10.97
C ALA A 14 4.00 -25.57 -12.10
N LEU A 15 3.48 -25.18 -13.27
CA LEU A 15 3.38 -26.07 -14.44
C LEU A 15 4.76 -26.50 -14.94
N VAL A 16 5.70 -25.55 -15.06
CA VAL A 16 7.07 -25.84 -15.50
C VAL A 16 7.80 -26.70 -14.46
N GLY A 17 7.61 -26.44 -13.17
CA GLY A 17 8.20 -27.24 -12.09
C GLY A 17 7.77 -28.71 -12.14
N ASN A 18 6.48 -28.95 -12.38
CA ASN A 18 5.94 -30.30 -12.55
C ASN A 18 6.52 -31.01 -13.78
N ALA A 19 6.62 -30.31 -14.92
CA ALA A 19 7.14 -30.88 -16.17
C ALA A 19 8.65 -31.17 -16.12
N THR A 20 9.43 -30.38 -15.37
CA THR A 20 10.90 -30.44 -15.33
C THR A 20 11.47 -31.17 -14.12
N GLN A 21 10.61 -31.75 -13.27
CA GLN A 21 10.98 -32.47 -12.05
C GLN A 21 11.93 -31.65 -11.14
N PHE A 22 11.71 -30.34 -11.05
CA PHE A 22 12.50 -29.41 -10.22
C PHE A 22 14.02 -29.41 -10.49
N SER A 23 14.41 -29.63 -11.75
CA SER A 23 15.81 -29.56 -12.19
C SER A 23 16.47 -28.19 -11.96
N ASP A 24 17.79 -28.11 -12.10
CA ASP A 24 18.52 -26.83 -11.94
C ASP A 24 18.09 -25.77 -12.96
N ALA A 25 17.72 -26.19 -14.18
CA ALA A 25 17.16 -25.29 -15.19
C ALA A 25 15.83 -24.66 -14.73
N PHE A 26 14.99 -25.42 -14.02
CA PHE A 26 13.76 -24.89 -13.43
C PHE A 26 14.05 -23.83 -12.36
N ARG A 27 15.07 -24.04 -11.52
CA ARG A 27 15.42 -23.08 -10.47
C ARG A 27 15.82 -21.74 -11.08
N ALA A 28 16.63 -21.75 -12.13
CA ALA A 28 17.02 -20.54 -12.86
C ALA A 28 15.79 -19.83 -13.49
N PHE A 29 14.89 -20.59 -14.10
CA PHE A 29 13.64 -20.06 -14.66
C PHE A 29 12.73 -19.44 -13.60
N ALA A 30 12.50 -20.14 -12.49
CA ALA A 30 11.67 -19.68 -11.39
C ALA A 30 12.24 -18.39 -10.77
N LEU A 31 13.56 -18.34 -10.51
CA LEU A 31 14.24 -17.14 -10.01
C LEU A 31 14.10 -15.95 -10.96
N THR A 32 14.17 -16.19 -12.27
CA THR A 32 14.01 -15.14 -13.29
C THR A 32 12.61 -14.54 -13.24
N ILE A 33 11.57 -15.39 -13.25
CA ILE A 33 10.18 -14.93 -13.14
C ILE A 33 9.96 -14.19 -11.81
N LEU A 34 10.49 -14.72 -10.73
CA LEU A 34 10.31 -14.12 -9.42
C LEU A 34 10.96 -12.73 -9.30
N CYS A 35 12.10 -12.54 -9.96
CA CYS A 35 12.76 -11.25 -10.06
C CYS A 35 11.88 -10.25 -10.85
N ILE A 36 11.29 -10.69 -11.97
CA ILE A 36 10.37 -9.86 -12.75
C ILE A 36 9.13 -9.49 -11.93
N ASP A 37 8.52 -10.46 -11.24
CA ASP A 37 7.37 -10.24 -10.35
C ASP A 37 7.68 -9.23 -9.27
N LEU A 38 8.86 -9.32 -8.65
CA LEU A 38 9.29 -8.37 -7.64
C LEU A 38 9.41 -6.95 -8.21
N VAL A 39 10.01 -6.77 -9.38
CA VAL A 39 10.13 -5.46 -10.04
C VAL A 39 8.75 -4.87 -10.33
N VAL A 40 7.85 -5.66 -10.93
CA VAL A 40 6.48 -5.22 -11.24
C VAL A 40 5.72 -4.89 -9.94
N GLY A 41 5.90 -5.69 -8.89
CA GLY A 41 5.31 -5.46 -7.58
C GLY A 41 5.79 -4.18 -6.92
N LEU A 42 7.09 -3.88 -7.00
CA LEU A 42 7.66 -2.63 -6.49
C LEU A 42 7.15 -1.40 -7.25
N LEU A 43 7.10 -1.46 -8.59
CA LEU A 43 6.56 -0.37 -9.42
C LEU A 43 5.09 -0.12 -9.10
N THR A 44 4.29 -1.18 -8.98
CA THR A 44 2.87 -1.09 -8.62
C THR A 44 2.71 -0.47 -7.23
N HIS A 45 3.55 -0.87 -6.27
CA HIS A 45 3.52 -0.33 -4.91
C HIS A 45 3.82 1.18 -4.91
N VAL A 46 4.82 1.65 -5.65
CA VAL A 46 5.10 3.10 -5.79
C VAL A 46 3.93 3.85 -6.42
N ARG A 47 3.28 3.26 -7.43
CA ARG A 47 2.10 3.88 -8.06
C ARG A 47 0.93 3.99 -7.09
N VAL A 48 0.65 2.96 -6.31
CA VAL A 48 -0.42 2.96 -5.28
C VAL A 48 -0.14 4.02 -4.21
N MET A 49 1.11 4.18 -3.77
CA MET A 49 1.49 5.28 -2.85
C MET A 49 1.17 6.65 -3.44
N SER A 50 1.55 6.86 -4.70
CA SER A 50 1.42 8.17 -5.36
C SER A 50 -0.04 8.53 -5.57
N VAL A 51 -0.84 7.59 -6.06
CA VAL A 51 -2.28 7.78 -6.27
C VAL A 51 -3.01 8.04 -4.95
N GLY A 52 -2.66 7.35 -3.86
CA GLY A 52 -3.28 7.61 -2.55
C GLY A 52 -3.02 9.03 -2.03
N MET A 53 -1.85 9.60 -2.34
CA MET A 53 -1.51 10.97 -1.98
C MET A 53 -2.20 11.99 -2.88
N GLU A 54 -2.28 11.71 -4.19
CA GLU A 54 -3.05 12.52 -5.14
C GLU A 54 -4.53 12.59 -4.75
N ASP A 55 -5.10 11.46 -4.34
CA ASP A 55 -6.50 11.38 -3.88
C ASP A 55 -6.72 12.21 -2.62
N LEU A 56 -5.83 12.13 -1.62
CA LEU A 56 -5.88 12.99 -0.43
C LEU A 56 -5.78 14.47 -0.80
N MET A 57 -4.88 14.83 -1.73
CA MET A 57 -4.74 16.20 -2.21
C MET A 57 -6.05 16.73 -2.83
N TYR A 58 -6.73 15.94 -3.65
CA TYR A 58 -8.02 16.33 -4.22
C TYR A 58 -9.12 16.43 -3.16
N VAL A 59 -9.16 15.50 -2.20
CA VAL A 59 -10.12 15.57 -1.09
C VAL A 59 -9.96 16.87 -0.30
N LEU A 60 -8.72 17.25 0.03
CA LEU A 60 -8.44 18.51 0.74
C LEU A 60 -8.86 19.73 -0.08
N ALA A 61 -8.53 19.76 -1.38
CA ALA A 61 -8.93 20.85 -2.27
C ALA A 61 -10.46 20.97 -2.36
N MET A 62 -11.18 19.85 -2.51
CA MET A 62 -12.64 19.82 -2.57
C MET A 62 -13.27 20.27 -1.25
N ASN A 63 -12.70 19.89 -0.11
CA ASN A 63 -13.18 20.35 1.19
C ASN A 63 -13.01 21.86 1.36
N ARG A 64 -11.86 22.42 0.94
CA ARG A 64 -11.66 23.88 0.94
C ARG A 64 -12.69 24.63 0.09
N LEU A 65 -13.04 24.09 -1.07
CA LEU A 65 -14.10 24.66 -1.89
C LEU A 65 -15.47 24.57 -1.20
N ARG A 66 -15.78 23.44 -0.55
CA ARG A 66 -17.02 23.28 0.23
C ARG A 66 -17.09 24.24 1.41
N ALA A 67 -15.99 24.48 2.12
CA ALA A 67 -15.94 25.52 3.15
C ALA A 67 -16.34 26.89 2.57
N ALA A 68 -15.73 27.29 1.45
CA ALA A 68 -16.04 28.56 0.81
C ALA A 68 -17.52 28.67 0.36
N TYR A 69 -18.12 27.59 -0.15
CA TYR A 69 -19.56 27.57 -0.47
C TYR A 69 -20.44 27.72 0.76
N VAL A 70 -20.06 27.07 1.85
CA VAL A 70 -20.76 27.15 3.13
C VAL A 70 -20.65 28.54 3.76
N ASP A 71 -19.54 29.23 3.56
CA ASP A 71 -19.34 30.61 4.00
C ASP A 71 -20.17 31.60 3.16
N LEU A 72 -20.39 31.30 1.88
CA LEU A 72 -21.23 32.09 0.98
C LEU A 72 -22.73 31.90 1.27
N ASP A 73 -23.17 30.65 1.45
CA ASP A 73 -24.56 30.29 1.77
C ASP A 73 -24.60 29.21 2.85
N PRO A 74 -24.84 29.57 4.13
CA PRO A 74 -24.96 28.60 5.21
C PRO A 74 -26.10 27.58 5.02
N GLY A 75 -27.09 27.87 4.17
CA GLY A 75 -28.22 27.01 3.87
C GLY A 75 -27.83 25.71 3.15
N VAL A 76 -26.65 25.66 2.50
CA VAL A 76 -26.20 24.45 1.80
C VAL A 76 -25.64 23.37 2.73
N ARG A 77 -25.30 23.71 3.98
CA ARG A 77 -24.68 22.81 4.96
C ARG A 77 -25.40 21.46 5.13
N PRO A 78 -26.74 21.40 5.30
CA PRO A 78 -27.44 20.13 5.55
C PRO A 78 -27.44 19.17 4.35
N TYR A 79 -27.16 19.69 3.14
CA TYR A 79 -27.13 18.90 1.91
C TYR A 79 -25.75 18.29 1.62
N LEU A 80 -24.70 18.73 2.34
CA LEU A 80 -23.35 18.19 2.20
C LEU A 80 -23.20 16.92 3.05
N MET A 81 -23.14 15.77 2.37
CA MET A 81 -22.84 14.49 3.02
C MET A 81 -21.34 14.34 3.36
N ALA A 82 -20.48 14.92 2.52
CA ALA A 82 -19.03 14.95 2.70
C ALA A 82 -18.58 16.02 3.70
N GLY A 83 -17.34 15.91 4.19
CA GLY A 83 -16.74 16.96 5.01
C GLY A 83 -16.55 18.26 4.22
N HIS A 84 -16.61 19.40 4.92
CA HIS A 84 -16.31 20.72 4.35
C HIS A 84 -15.08 21.37 5.02
N HIS A 85 -14.47 20.72 6.00
CA HIS A 85 -13.23 21.15 6.64
C HIS A 85 -12.02 20.46 6.00
N ASP A 86 -10.91 21.19 5.91
CA ASP A 86 -9.66 20.74 5.25
C ASP A 86 -8.65 20.14 6.24
N ASP A 87 -9.13 19.72 7.39
CA ASP A 87 -8.39 19.01 8.43
C ASP A 87 -8.56 17.48 8.34
N GLU A 88 -7.78 16.75 9.14
CA GLU A 88 -7.83 15.28 9.18
C GLU A 88 -9.24 14.73 9.46
N PRO A 89 -10.01 15.26 10.44
CA PRO A 89 -11.40 14.88 10.64
C PRO A 89 -12.30 15.12 9.41
N GLY A 90 -12.17 16.27 8.73
CA GLY A 90 -12.94 16.59 7.53
C GLY A 90 -12.61 15.70 6.34
N ALA A 91 -11.33 15.36 6.16
CA ALA A 91 -10.88 14.40 5.16
C ALA A 91 -11.43 12.99 5.45
N LYS A 92 -11.33 12.50 6.69
CA LYS A 92 -11.90 11.20 7.10
C LYS A 92 -13.42 11.13 6.86
N ARG A 93 -14.15 12.21 7.15
CA ARG A 93 -15.59 12.30 6.87
C ARG A 93 -15.90 12.23 5.38
N THR A 94 -15.03 12.77 4.54
CA THR A 94 -15.17 12.73 3.07
C THR A 94 -14.90 11.34 2.52
N TYR A 95 -13.92 10.63 3.08
CA TYR A 95 -13.63 9.24 2.73
C TYR A 95 -14.75 8.26 3.11
N TYR A 96 -15.43 8.50 4.23
CA TYR A 96 -16.56 7.66 4.63
C TYR A 96 -17.60 8.47 5.41
N PHE A 97 -18.69 8.82 4.74
CA PHE A 97 -19.77 9.65 5.29
C PHE A 97 -20.82 8.85 6.08
N LEU A 98 -20.94 7.53 5.84
CA LEU A 98 -21.98 6.66 6.42
C LEU A 98 -21.66 6.10 7.82
N GLY A 99 -20.54 6.45 8.44
CA GLY A 99 -20.24 6.01 9.82
C GLY A 99 -18.80 6.24 10.26
N GLY A 100 -18.46 5.74 11.44
CA GLY A 100 -17.09 5.68 11.95
C GLY A 100 -16.48 4.33 11.62
N ARG A 101 -15.77 4.20 10.50
CA ARG A 101 -14.84 3.08 10.36
C ARG A 101 -13.74 3.27 11.41
N SER A 102 -13.48 2.25 12.22
CA SER A 102 -12.30 2.26 13.10
C SER A 102 -11.05 2.46 12.24
N ASP A 103 -10.18 3.38 12.64
CA ASP A 103 -8.93 3.72 11.96
C ASP A 103 -8.10 2.45 11.65
N PHE A 104 -8.18 1.43 12.51
CA PHE A 104 -7.49 0.15 12.32
C PHE A 104 -7.99 -0.63 11.10
N ASN A 105 -9.31 -0.67 10.86
CA ASN A 105 -9.87 -1.39 9.71
C ASN A 105 -9.58 -0.65 8.39
N GLN A 106 -9.44 0.68 8.44
CA GLN A 106 -9.03 1.49 7.29
C GLN A 106 -7.55 1.29 6.95
N VAL A 107 -6.68 1.18 7.97
CA VAL A 107 -5.24 0.92 7.77
C VAL A 107 -4.99 -0.53 7.36
N ALA A 108 -5.58 -1.51 8.04
CA ALA A 108 -5.43 -2.93 7.72
C ALA A 108 -6.01 -3.30 6.34
N GLY A 109 -7.10 -2.63 5.93
CA GLY A 109 -7.72 -2.79 4.61
C GLY A 109 -7.10 -1.89 3.52
N SER A 110 -6.08 -1.10 3.83
CA SER A 110 -5.46 -0.21 2.84
C SER A 110 -4.71 -1.01 1.79
N SER A 111 -4.93 -0.66 0.52
CA SER A 111 -4.19 -1.23 -0.61
C SER A 111 -2.67 -1.12 -0.44
N MET A 112 -2.20 -0.11 0.30
CA MET A 112 -0.80 0.07 0.69
C MET A 112 -0.25 -1.11 1.51
N VAL A 113 -0.93 -1.46 2.61
CA VAL A 113 -0.48 -2.51 3.53
C VAL A 113 -0.53 -3.86 2.83
N PHE A 114 -1.60 -4.11 2.08
CA PHE A 114 -1.76 -5.34 1.31
C PHE A 114 -0.64 -5.51 0.25
N MET A 115 -0.34 -4.46 -0.53
CA MET A 115 0.74 -4.50 -1.52
C MET A 115 2.12 -4.65 -0.86
N GLY A 116 2.35 -3.98 0.27
CA GLY A 116 3.57 -4.12 1.06
C GLY A 116 3.78 -5.56 1.55
N PHE A 117 2.70 -6.20 2.00
CA PHE A 117 2.72 -7.60 2.44
C PHE A 117 3.07 -8.55 1.30
N VAL A 118 2.39 -8.43 0.14
CA VAL A 118 2.67 -9.30 -1.02
C VAL A 118 4.10 -9.13 -1.51
N ASN A 119 4.59 -7.90 -1.63
CA ASN A 119 5.98 -7.65 -2.02
C ASN A 119 6.98 -8.21 -1.00
N SER A 120 6.68 -8.11 0.31
CA SER A 120 7.54 -8.70 1.34
C SER A 120 7.63 -10.23 1.21
N ALA A 121 6.51 -10.89 0.88
CA ALA A 121 6.49 -12.34 0.64
C ALA A 121 7.31 -12.72 -0.61
N LEU A 122 7.19 -11.94 -1.70
CA LEU A 122 8.01 -12.14 -2.90
C LEU A 122 9.50 -11.95 -2.62
N ILE A 123 9.88 -10.96 -1.80
CA ILE A 123 11.28 -10.74 -1.39
C ILE A 123 11.80 -11.92 -0.57
N ALA A 124 11.03 -12.41 0.41
CA ALA A 124 11.40 -13.61 1.17
C ALA A 124 11.59 -14.80 0.23
N LEU A 125 10.66 -15.01 -0.72
CA LEU A 125 10.75 -16.14 -1.63
C LEU A 125 11.93 -16.01 -2.59
N LEU A 126 12.26 -14.80 -3.06
CA LEU A 126 13.42 -14.54 -3.92
C LEU A 126 14.73 -14.81 -3.20
N ILE A 127 14.89 -14.20 -2.02
CA ILE A 127 16.13 -14.29 -1.24
C ILE A 127 16.30 -15.71 -0.73
N GLY A 128 15.24 -16.33 -0.22
CA GLY A 128 15.28 -17.71 0.27
C GLY A 128 15.66 -18.69 -0.84
N SER A 129 15.02 -18.59 -2.01
CA SER A 129 15.35 -19.47 -3.14
C SER A 129 16.76 -19.22 -3.68
N ALA A 130 17.19 -17.95 -3.79
CA ALA A 130 18.55 -17.61 -4.24
C ALA A 130 19.64 -18.14 -3.29
N LEU A 131 19.46 -17.98 -1.97
CA LEU A 131 20.42 -18.49 -0.98
C LEU A 131 20.50 -20.01 -0.97
N LEU A 132 19.36 -20.70 -1.14
CA LEU A 132 19.34 -22.15 -1.26
C LEU A 132 20.05 -22.63 -2.54
N THR A 133 19.89 -21.91 -3.66
CA THR A 133 20.65 -22.22 -4.90
C THR A 133 22.15 -21.94 -4.76
N ALA A 134 22.54 -21.01 -3.89
CA ALA A 134 23.95 -20.74 -3.57
C ALA A 134 24.58 -21.77 -2.61
N GLY A 135 23.83 -22.78 -2.17
CA GLY A 135 24.32 -23.85 -1.30
C GLY A 135 24.30 -23.53 0.19
N LEU A 136 23.63 -22.44 0.62
CA LEU A 136 23.46 -22.18 2.05
C LEU A 136 22.50 -23.21 2.68
N PRO A 137 22.76 -23.63 3.93
CA PRO A 137 21.84 -24.50 4.64
C PRO A 137 20.51 -23.77 4.89
N THR A 138 19.41 -24.53 4.89
CA THR A 138 18.04 -24.03 5.12
C THR A 138 17.93 -23.22 6.42
N ILE A 139 18.63 -23.66 7.46
CA ILE A 139 18.67 -23.02 8.79
C ILE A 139 19.25 -21.59 8.70
N ALA A 140 20.12 -21.30 7.74
CA ALA A 140 20.66 -19.96 7.51
C ALA A 140 19.85 -19.17 6.48
N ALA A 141 19.41 -19.81 5.39
CA ALA A 141 18.71 -19.16 4.29
C ALA A 141 17.33 -18.60 4.70
N VAL A 142 16.55 -19.37 5.48
CA VAL A 142 15.18 -18.99 5.87
C VAL A 142 15.16 -17.76 6.78
N PRO A 143 15.96 -17.68 7.87
CA PRO A 143 15.99 -16.48 8.70
C PRO A 143 16.40 -15.23 7.94
N VAL A 144 17.38 -15.32 7.03
CA VAL A 144 17.81 -14.17 6.22
C VAL A 144 16.68 -13.67 5.33
N ALA A 145 15.97 -14.59 4.67
CA ALA A 145 14.80 -14.26 3.85
C ALA A 145 13.67 -13.60 4.66
N VAL A 146 13.36 -14.15 5.84
CA VAL A 146 12.34 -13.60 6.75
C VAL A 146 12.73 -12.20 7.24
N VAL A 147 13.98 -12.01 7.67
CA VAL A 147 14.49 -10.71 8.12
C VAL A 147 14.42 -9.69 6.99
N ALA A 148 14.81 -10.05 5.76
CA ALA A 148 14.72 -9.15 4.62
C ALA A 148 13.27 -8.74 4.29
N ALA A 149 12.33 -9.68 4.36
CA ALA A 149 10.91 -9.39 4.16
C ALA A 149 10.35 -8.48 5.25
N LEU A 150 10.65 -8.76 6.52
CA LEU A 150 10.22 -7.93 7.66
C LEU A 150 10.85 -6.54 7.60
N ALA A 151 12.12 -6.42 7.23
CA ALA A 151 12.80 -5.15 7.04
C ALA A 151 12.12 -4.34 5.93
N PHE A 152 11.84 -4.96 4.77
CA PHE A 152 11.13 -4.30 3.69
C PHE A 152 9.73 -3.84 4.11
N PHE A 153 8.97 -4.71 4.78
CA PHE A 153 7.62 -4.40 5.23
C PHE A 153 7.61 -3.26 6.25
N GLY A 154 8.52 -3.28 7.22
CA GLY A 154 8.68 -2.22 8.22
C GLY A 154 9.10 -0.89 7.60
N VAL A 155 10.05 -0.90 6.65
CA VAL A 155 10.46 0.30 5.90
C VAL A 155 9.31 0.84 5.07
N SER A 156 8.51 -0.03 4.45
CA SER A 156 7.34 0.39 3.67
C SER A 156 6.29 1.08 4.54
N LEU A 157 5.92 0.46 5.66
CA LEU A 157 4.97 1.03 6.63
C LEU A 157 5.45 2.37 7.18
N THR A 158 6.70 2.44 7.62
CA THR A 158 7.26 3.67 8.20
C THR A 158 7.35 4.79 7.17
N ARG A 159 7.72 4.51 5.92
CA ARG A 159 7.70 5.51 4.84
C ARG A 159 6.29 5.98 4.51
N GLY A 160 5.32 5.07 4.42
CA GLY A 160 3.91 5.43 4.21
C GLY A 160 3.36 6.32 5.31
N HIS A 161 3.64 5.96 6.57
CA HIS A 161 3.20 6.73 7.72
C HIS A 161 3.88 8.10 7.82
N ARG A 162 5.20 8.18 7.58
CA ARG A 162 5.92 9.47 7.55
C ARG A 162 5.37 10.40 6.48
N ARG A 163 5.12 9.90 5.27
CA ARG A 163 4.53 10.68 4.19
C ARG A 163 3.16 11.23 4.56
N TYR A 164 2.31 10.42 5.20
CA TYR A 164 1.01 10.86 5.68
C TYR A 164 1.13 11.98 6.71
N LEU A 165 2.01 11.83 7.71
CA LEU A 165 2.26 12.87 8.71
C LEU A 165 2.85 14.16 8.11
N GLU A 166 3.72 14.03 7.12
CA GLU A 166 4.31 15.17 6.41
C GLU A 166 3.25 15.98 5.67
N VAL A 167 2.20 15.36 5.12
CA VAL A 167 1.09 16.11 4.48
C VAL A 167 0.44 17.05 5.46
N TRP A 168 0.06 16.56 6.64
CA TRP A 168 -0.60 17.37 7.66
C TRP A 168 0.32 18.43 8.26
N LYS A 169 1.62 18.12 8.39
CA LYS A 169 2.60 19.10 8.86
C LYS A 169 2.82 20.23 7.86
N ASN A 170 2.85 19.92 6.57
CA ASN A 170 3.17 20.89 5.52
C ASN A 170 1.95 21.65 4.98
N ASN A 171 0.73 21.17 5.24
CA ASN A 171 -0.51 21.79 4.79
C ASN A 171 -1.40 22.11 6.00
N PRO A 172 -1.13 23.23 6.71
CA PRO A 172 -1.98 23.64 7.82
C PRO A 172 -3.42 23.93 7.31
N PRO A 173 -4.45 23.45 8.02
CA PRO A 173 -5.84 23.62 7.60
C PRO A 173 -6.26 25.10 7.67
N ILE A 174 -7.00 25.56 6.66
CA ILE A 174 -7.57 26.90 6.60
C ILE A 174 -8.95 26.94 7.26
N SER A 175 -9.73 25.86 7.16
CA SER A 175 -11.03 25.68 7.79
C SER A 175 -10.99 24.43 8.65
N ALA A 176 -10.49 24.56 9.87
CA ALA A 176 -10.42 23.47 10.83
C ALA A 176 -11.80 23.12 11.40
N THR A 177 -12.04 21.83 11.65
CA THR A 177 -13.26 21.37 12.33
C THR A 177 -13.24 21.90 13.78
N PRO A 178 -14.33 22.51 14.27
CA PRO A 178 -14.38 22.98 15.66
C PRO A 178 -14.23 21.81 16.65
N PRO A 179 -13.56 22.02 17.80
CA PRO A 179 -13.41 20.98 18.81
C PRO A 179 -14.80 20.54 19.30
N ARG A 180 -15.02 19.22 19.35
CA ARG A 180 -16.22 18.65 19.95
C ARG A 180 -16.15 18.90 21.46
N ILE A 181 -17.00 19.80 21.95
CA ILE A 181 -17.27 20.02 23.39
C ILE A 181 -18.05 18.81 23.93
#